data_AF-A0A4R9X203-F1
#
_entry.id   AF-A0A4R9X203-F1
#
_cell.length_a   1.000
_cell.length_b   1.000
_cell.length_c   1.000
_cell.angle_alpha   90.00
_cell.angle_beta   90.00
_cell.angle_gamma   90.00
#
_symmetry.space_group_name_H-M   'P 1'
#
loop_
_entity.id
_entity.type
_entity.pdbx_description
1 polymer ?
#
loop_
_entity_poly.entity_id
_entity_poly.type
_entity_poly.pdbx_seq_one_letter_code
_entity_poly.pdbx_strand_id
1 'polypeptide(L)'
;MNTLRNTVEFGKTPETIPNGPGAAAILAAGIGCAAIGVLAFASELSPGLHDLLNFYNPVGPLSGKTTVAIIVWLVAWYGLSRIWRRETVNMRTVNIAALVLLGIGFLLTFPPFWYLFV
;
A
#
# COMPACT_ATOMS: atom_id res chain seq x y z
N MET A 1 40.74 -29.00 30.11
CA MET A 1 39.91 -27.79 30.32
C MET A 1 39.77 -27.12 28.95
N ASN A 2 38.75 -27.50 28.17
CA ASN A 2 38.61 -27.14 26.75
C ASN A 2 37.87 -25.81 26.62
N THR A 3 38.62 -24.75 26.36
CA THR A 3 38.08 -23.44 26.03
C THR A 3 37.64 -23.45 24.56
N LEU A 4 36.38 -23.82 24.29
CA LEU A 4 35.75 -23.62 22.99
C LEU A 4 35.59 -22.12 22.75
N ARG A 5 36.63 -21.51 22.17
CA ARG A 5 36.58 -20.18 21.60
C ARG A 5 35.55 -20.23 20.47
N ASN A 6 34.36 -19.67 20.71
CA ASN A 6 33.45 -19.28 19.65
C ASN A 6 34.21 -18.34 18.72
N THR A 7 34.70 -18.87 17.60
CA THR A 7 35.26 -18.08 16.51
C THR A 7 34.10 -17.29 15.94
N VAL A 8 33.99 -16.03 16.35
CA VAL A 8 33.25 -15.03 15.59
C VAL A 8 33.92 -15.00 14.22
N GLU A 9 33.27 -15.58 13.21
CA GLU A 9 33.80 -15.59 11.83
C GLU A 9 33.74 -14.17 11.26
N PHE A 10 34.75 -13.38 11.57
CA PHE A 10 35.02 -12.09 10.95
C PHE A 10 35.34 -12.34 9.47
N GLY A 11 34.38 -12.08 8.60
CA GLY A 11 34.54 -12.24 7.15
C GLY A 11 33.31 -12.75 6.42
N LYS A 12 32.30 -13.28 7.13
CA LYS A 12 31.01 -13.56 6.52
C LYS A 12 30.26 -12.23 6.34
N THR A 13 30.11 -11.77 5.10
CA THR A 13 29.12 -10.74 4.78
C THR A 13 27.78 -11.22 5.36
N PRO A 14 27.09 -10.41 6.17
CA PRO A 14 25.78 -10.81 6.69
C PRO A 14 24.95 -11.29 5.51
N GLU A 15 24.24 -12.42 5.67
CA GLU A 15 23.25 -12.85 4.69
C GLU A 15 22.39 -11.63 4.36
N THR A 16 22.55 -11.09 3.15
CA THR A 16 21.83 -9.91 2.70
C THR A 16 20.43 -10.38 2.35
N ILE A 17 19.58 -10.48 3.38
CA ILE A 17 18.16 -10.78 3.23
C ILE A 17 17.60 -9.78 2.21
N PRO A 18 17.09 -10.24 1.04
CA PRO A 18 16.54 -9.34 0.05
C PRO A 18 15.41 -8.50 0.65
N ASN A 19 15.47 -7.19 0.46
CA ASN A 19 14.49 -6.25 1.02
C ASN A 19 13.20 -6.16 0.18
N GLY A 20 13.14 -6.82 -0.97
CA GLY A 20 12.04 -6.74 -1.93
C GLY A 20 10.66 -7.07 -1.37
N PRO A 21 10.46 -8.14 -0.58
CA PRO A 21 9.16 -8.40 0.07
C PRO A 21 8.69 -7.28 1.01
N GLY A 22 9.62 -6.67 1.76
CA GLY A 22 9.32 -5.55 2.65
C GLY A 22 8.97 -4.27 1.87
N ALA A 23 9.74 -3.98 0.83
CA ALA A 23 9.48 -2.87 -0.08
C ALA A 23 8.12 -3.02 -0.81
N ALA A 24 7.77 -4.24 -1.21
CA ALA A 24 6.48 -4.55 -1.80
C ALA A 24 5.31 -4.22 -0.86
N ALA A 25 5.44 -4.54 0.43
CA ALA A 25 4.43 -4.22 1.43
C ALA A 25 4.23 -2.71 1.59
N ILE A 26 5.31 -1.94 1.62
CA ILE A 26 5.25 -0.48 1.75
C ILE A 26 4.59 0.16 0.53
N LEU A 27 5.01 -0.23 -0.68
CA LEU A 27 4.42 0.32 -1.90
C LEU A 27 2.95 -0.06 -2.03
N ALA A 28 2.60 -1.32 -1.73
CA ALA A 28 1.22 -1.77 -1.73
C ALA A 28 0.36 -0.96 -0.76
N ALA A 29 0.85 -0.70 0.47
CA ALA A 29 0.14 0.15 1.43
C ALA A 29 -0.18 1.53 0.84
N GLY A 30 0.78 2.17 0.17
CA GLY A 30 0.55 3.43 -0.56
C GLY A 30 -0.53 3.30 -1.62
N ILE A 31 -0.51 2.23 -2.42
CA ILE A 31 -1.54 1.93 -3.44
C ILE A 31 -2.93 1.81 -2.80
N GLY A 32 -3.03 1.11 -1.66
CA GLY A 32 -4.28 1.00 -0.91
C GLY A 32 -4.82 2.35 -0.42
N CYS A 33 -3.94 3.21 0.11
CA CYS A 33 -4.30 4.57 0.52
C CYS A 33 -4.82 5.40 -0.67
N ALA A 34 -4.13 5.35 -1.81
CA ALA A 34 -4.56 6.04 -3.03
C ALA A 34 -5.91 5.51 -3.52
N ALA A 35 -6.13 4.18 -3.47
CA ALA A 35 -7.38 3.56 -3.88
C ALA A 35 -8.57 4.05 -3.05
N ILE A 36 -8.43 4.17 -1.72
CA ILE A 36 -9.49 4.75 -0.88
C ILE A 36 -9.81 6.18 -1.31
N GLY A 37 -8.79 7.03 -1.49
CA GLY A 37 -9.01 8.42 -1.89
C GLY A 37 -9.71 8.55 -3.24
N VAL A 38 -9.26 7.78 -4.23
CA VAL A 38 -9.90 7.74 -5.57
C VAL A 38 -11.36 7.29 -5.48
N LEU A 39 -11.65 6.22 -4.73
CA LEU A 39 -13.01 5.72 -4.56
C LEU A 39 -13.89 6.71 -3.80
N ALA A 40 -13.34 7.41 -2.81
CA ALA A 40 -14.04 8.46 -2.08
C ALA A 40 -14.47 9.59 -3.03
N PHE A 41 -13.53 10.13 -3.80
CA PHE A 41 -13.79 11.20 -4.77
C PHE A 41 -14.74 10.75 -5.89
N ALA A 42 -14.46 9.61 -6.53
CA ALA A 42 -15.24 9.13 -7.68
C ALA A 42 -16.70 8.82 -7.30
N SER A 43 -16.94 8.31 -6.08
CA SER A 43 -18.31 8.06 -5.61
C SER A 43 -19.12 9.33 -5.39
N GLU A 44 -18.46 10.47 -5.14
CA GLU A 44 -19.15 11.75 -4.98
C GLU A 44 -19.49 12.35 -6.34
N LEU A 45 -18.63 12.13 -7.33
CA LEU A 45 -18.87 12.58 -8.71
C LEU A 45 -19.98 11.81 -9.43
N SER A 46 -20.34 10.60 -8.96
CA SER A 46 -21.27 9.73 -9.67
C SER A 46 -22.26 9.03 -8.72
N PRO A 47 -23.57 9.35 -8.81
CA PRO A 47 -24.61 8.63 -8.08
C PRO A 47 -24.62 7.12 -8.36
N GLY A 48 -24.34 6.72 -9.60
CA GLY A 48 -24.28 5.30 -9.98
C GLY A 48 -23.15 4.56 -9.27
N LEU A 49 -21.96 5.16 -9.17
CA LEU A 49 -20.84 4.54 -8.44
C LEU A 49 -21.08 4.56 -6.92
N HIS A 50 -21.74 5.60 -6.41
CA HIS A 50 -22.16 5.67 -5.02
C HIS A 50 -23.03 4.47 -4.64
N ASP A 51 -24.09 4.20 -5.41
CA ASP A 51 -25.02 3.10 -5.15
C ASP A 51 -24.35 1.74 -5.35
N LEU A 52 -23.49 1.60 -6.37
CA LEU A 52 -22.74 0.37 -6.61
C LEU A 52 -21.81 0.00 -5.44
N LEU A 53 -21.26 1.00 -4.73
CA LEU A 53 -20.38 0.77 -3.58
C LEU A 53 -21.14 0.59 -2.26
N ASN A 54 -22.47 0.69 -2.25
CA ASN A 54 -23.28 0.44 -1.07
C ASN A 54 -23.51 -1.07 -0.86
N PHE A 55 -22.49 -1.76 -0.35
CA PHE A 55 -22.56 -3.19 -0.05
C PHE A 55 -23.35 -3.48 1.23
N TYR A 56 -23.46 -2.51 2.14
CA TYR A 56 -24.19 -2.64 3.40
C TYR A 56 -24.88 -1.33 3.79
N ASN A 57 -26.22 -1.31 3.64
CA ASN A 57 -27.04 -0.11 3.82
C ASN A 57 -26.79 0.68 5.12
N PRO A 58 -26.61 0.06 6.31
CA PRO A 58 -26.40 0.81 7.55
C PRO A 58 -25.12 1.65 7.59
N VAL A 59 -24.11 1.31 6.79
CA VAL A 59 -22.86 2.09 6.67
C VAL A 59 -22.73 2.79 5.31
N GLY A 60 -23.67 2.54 4.40
CA GLY A 60 -23.73 3.12 3.07
C GLY A 60 -22.53 2.73 2.19
N PRO A 61 -22.13 3.61 1.24
CA PRO A 61 -21.10 3.32 0.23
C PRO A 61 -19.69 3.14 0.83
N LEU A 62 -19.49 3.51 2.10
CA LEU A 62 -18.20 3.32 2.77
C LEU A 62 -17.79 1.84 2.85
N SER A 63 -18.79 0.94 2.99
CA SER A 63 -18.58 -0.50 2.96
C SER A 63 -17.88 -0.97 1.68
N GLY A 64 -18.36 -0.54 0.51
CA GLY A 64 -17.76 -0.91 -0.77
C GLY A 64 -16.43 -0.22 -0.99
N LYS A 65 -16.30 1.07 -0.66
CA LYS A 65 -15.02 1.80 -0.79
C LYS A 65 -13.88 1.08 -0.06
N THR A 66 -14.11 0.70 1.20
CA THR A 66 -13.10 0.03 2.03
C THR A 66 -12.84 -1.40 1.57
N THR A 67 -13.88 -2.16 1.20
CA THR A 67 -13.74 -3.53 0.68
C THR A 67 -12.93 -3.56 -0.61
N VAL A 68 -13.27 -2.72 -1.58
CA VAL A 68 -12.55 -2.63 -2.86
C VAL A 68 -11.11 -2.18 -2.65
N ALA A 69 -10.88 -1.20 -1.77
CA ALA A 69 -9.51 -0.77 -1.46
C ALA A 69 -8.66 -1.88 -0.82
N ILE A 70 -9.22 -2.69 0.08
CA ILE A 70 -8.54 -3.85 0.66
C ILE A 70 -8.18 -4.87 -0.43
N ILE A 71 -9.09 -5.14 -1.36
CA ILE A 71 -8.84 -6.05 -2.49
C ILE A 71 -7.69 -5.51 -3.35
N VAL A 72 -7.72 -4.23 -3.71
CA VAL A 72 -6.66 -3.58 -4.50
C VAL A 72 -5.32 -3.66 -3.79
N TRP A 73 -5.29 -3.37 -2.48
CA TRP A 73 -4.10 -3.49 -1.64
C TRP A 73 -3.53 -4.92 -1.64
N LEU A 74 -4.38 -5.93 -1.43
CA LEU A 74 -3.97 -7.34 -1.40
C LEU A 74 -3.44 -7.82 -2.75
N VAL A 75 -4.10 -7.46 -3.85
CA VAL A 75 -3.65 -7.83 -5.20
C VAL A 75 -2.31 -7.16 -5.51
N ALA A 76 -2.17 -5.86 -5.20
CA ALA A 76 -0.91 -5.13 -5.39
C ALA A 76 0.22 -5.73 -4.56
N TRP A 77 -0.03 -6.01 -3.28
CA TRP A 77 0.95 -6.63 -2.39
C TRP A 77 1.37 -8.01 -2.88
N TYR A 78 0.40 -8.87 -3.20
CA TYR A 78 0.68 -10.22 -3.69
C TYR A 78 1.50 -10.17 -4.99
N GLY A 79 1.11 -9.33 -5.95
CA GLY A 79 1.85 -9.13 -7.20
C GLY A 79 3.29 -8.66 -6.97
N LEU A 80 3.48 -7.54 -6.28
CA LEU A 80 4.81 -6.99 -6.01
C LEU A 80 5.68 -7.93 -5.16
N SER A 81 5.10 -8.57 -4.15
CA SER A 81 5.84 -9.50 -3.29
C SER A 81 6.37 -10.70 -4.08
N ARG A 82 5.62 -11.18 -5.08
CA ARG A 82 6.08 -12.25 -5.98
C ARG A 82 7.15 -11.78 -6.94
N ILE A 83 7.01 -10.58 -7.51
CA ILE A 83 7.97 -10.00 -8.46
C ILE A 83 9.30 -9.68 -7.76
N TRP A 84 9.26 -9.09 -6.56
CA TRP A 84 10.45 -8.65 -5.82
C TRP A 84 10.96 -9.66 -4.80
N ARG A 85 10.46 -10.89 -4.79
CA ARG A 85 10.78 -11.91 -3.77
C ARG A 85 12.28 -12.14 -3.57
N ARG A 86 13.08 -12.02 -4.64
CA ARG A 86 14.53 -12.27 -4.64
C ARG A 86 15.34 -11.01 -4.94
N GLU A 87 14.68 -9.86 -5.03
CA GLU A 87 15.28 -8.61 -5.45
C GLU A 87 15.66 -7.74 -4.26
N THR A 88 16.77 -7.01 -4.39
CA THR A 88 17.11 -5.89 -3.51
C THR A 88 16.75 -4.60 -4.22
N VAL A 89 15.64 -3.99 -3.80
CA VAL A 89 15.12 -2.77 -4.43
C VAL A 89 15.59 -1.52 -3.69
N ASN A 90 15.56 -0.39 -4.41
CA ASN A 90 15.89 0.91 -3.84
C ASN A 90 14.76 1.39 -2.91
N MET A 91 14.99 1.25 -1.60
CA MET A 91 14.03 1.66 -0.57
C MET A 91 13.69 3.15 -0.59
N ARG A 92 14.61 4.02 -1.01
CA ARG A 92 14.31 5.46 -1.08
C ARG A 92 13.22 5.74 -2.10
N THR A 93 13.35 5.16 -3.30
CA THR A 93 12.36 5.31 -4.37
C THR A 93 11.01 4.73 -3.95
N VAL A 94 11.01 3.56 -3.34
CA VAL A 94 9.79 2.90 -2.85
C VAL A 94 9.08 3.73 -1.79
N ASN A 95 9.81 4.26 -0.81
CA ASN A 95 9.24 5.10 0.23
C ASN A 95 8.68 6.41 -0.33
N ILE A 96 9.39 7.06 -1.25
CA ILE A 96 8.90 8.28 -1.90
C ILE A 96 7.62 7.99 -2.67
N ALA A 97 7.59 6.92 -3.46
CA ALA A 97 6.39 6.53 -4.21
C ALA A 97 5.21 6.24 -3.27
N ALA A 98 5.43 5.49 -2.19
CA ALA A 98 4.41 5.19 -1.19
C ALA A 98 3.89 6.45 -0.50
N LEU A 99 4.77 7.39 -0.14
CA LEU A 99 4.40 8.67 0.47
C LEU A 99 3.63 9.57 -0.49
N VAL A 100 4.00 9.60 -1.77
CA VAL A 100 3.25 10.32 -2.80
C VAL A 100 1.85 9.74 -2.96
N LEU A 101 1.73 8.40 -3.06
CA LEU A 101 0.43 7.73 -3.14
C LEU A 101 -0.42 7.97 -1.89
N LEU A 102 0.19 7.95 -0.70
CA LEU A 102 -0.46 8.32 0.54
C LEU A 102 -0.96 9.77 0.50
N GLY A 103 -0.10 10.70 0.09
CA GLY A 103 -0.45 12.11 -0.04
C GLY A 103 -1.62 12.34 -1.01
N ILE A 104 -1.60 11.67 -2.16
CA ILE A 104 -2.69 11.70 -3.15
C ILE A 104 -3.99 11.15 -2.55
N GLY A 105 -3.94 9.97 -1.92
CA GLY A 105 -5.10 9.35 -1.29
C GLY A 105 -5.71 10.21 -0.19
N PHE A 106 -4.84 10.82 0.63
CA PHE A 106 -5.25 11.78 1.65
C PHE A 106 -5.94 13.00 1.01
N LEU A 107 -5.30 13.64 0.04
CA LEU A 107 -5.81 14.82 -0.66
C LEU A 107 -7.20 14.60 -1.27
N LEU A 108 -7.38 13.47 -1.94
CA LEU A 108 -8.65 13.07 -2.58
C LEU A 108 -9.76 12.75 -1.57
N THR A 109 -9.45 12.56 -0.29
CA THR A 109 -10.45 12.31 0.75
C THR A 109 -11.03 13.61 1.33
N PHE A 110 -10.40 14.77 1.09
CA PHE A 110 -10.87 16.05 1.63
C PHE A 110 -11.90 16.74 0.73
N PRO A 111 -13.09 17.08 1.25
CA PRO A 111 -14.13 17.80 0.49
C PRO A 111 -13.69 19.14 -0.14
N PRO A 112 -12.82 19.96 0.47
CA PRO A 112 -12.23 21.14 -0.17
C PRO A 112 -11.67 20.90 -1.59
N PHE A 113 -11.10 19.71 -1.85
CA PHE A 113 -10.63 19.36 -3.19
C PHE A 113 -11.77 19.03 -4.16
N TRP A 114 -12.89 18.52 -3.65
CA TRP A 114 -14.04 18.15 -4.47
C TRP A 114 -14.72 19.39 -5.05
N TYR A 115 -14.83 20.47 -4.28
CA TYR A 115 -15.39 21.75 -4.75
C TYR A 115 -14.60 22.44 -5.87
N LEU A 116 -13.38 21.97 -6.19
CA LEU A 116 -12.66 22.45 -7.36
C LEU A 116 -13.19 21.83 -8.67
N PHE A 117 -13.96 20.75 -8.58
CA PHE A 117 -14.39 19.93 -9.72
C PHE A 117 -15.88 19.56 -9.70
N VAL A 118 -16.61 19.86 -8.61
CA VAL A 118 -18.07 19.72 -8.42
C VAL A 118 -18.70 21.10 -8.35
#